data_AF-A0AAU4UQS6-F1
#
_entry.id   AF-A0AAU4UQS6-F1
#
_cell.length_a   1.000
_cell.length_b   1.000
_cell.length_c   1.000
_cell.angle_alpha   90.00
_cell.angle_beta   90.00
_cell.angle_gamma   90.00
#
_symmetry.space_group_name_H-M   'P 1'
#
loop_
_entity.id
_entity.type
_entity.pdbx_description
1 polymer ?
#
loop_
_entity_poly.entity_id
_entity_poly.type
_entity_poly.pdbx_seq_one_letter_code
_entity_poly.pdbx_strand_id
1 'polypeptide(L)'
;MASPALPRAVYRTLLRALLEQNGWLSWGRFETLYANAAKRVAAREGGTPVSVSRATYWRWIAGESTPEGLAQQVLEELFGIGFELLMGPAPDREVELPGVLDVTSRAAAMLVDSRWSTSMLYPTTPVAGVDGSWYLDGVDLLDPTSVAVQMYEAIDHSDADVVAIGPADYPHVRQFVRPSRRALLLASVPEGRNGGGEGSLYVLDAAHARRLLAPERPVELLRIPSAYRLDELTFAVVHGLVAADNALGADDRLLDAEEQGLEQHLAKERSVYAREAVPGLSQVGAAWLGSRFCSRHALRWLTKSGAPSTLWSRAQIGEEVLPLLLFRQQHEFIAEFQRLAAGGGEQPGMVLCVPEDVVSASPLYERIMFFLALAWLEMRGLATWLCSEPEYAKFDEFVLVPGEQAVVGTWMRAKDHIWSADVAVRKAQIREFDLAVLHARTHSVTQGGSSRARLRAAVEYLGLEQIWDTLPQRCAELGDYGTVDMLQSRSRLIALDEVDNALRYVGGLGSA
;
A
#
# COMPACT_ATOMS: atom_id res chain seq x y z
N MET A 1 -8.52 -69.43 -11.29
CA MET A 1 -7.68 -68.23 -11.15
C MET A 1 -8.41 -67.10 -11.86
N ALA A 2 -8.99 -66.19 -11.09
CA ALA A 2 -9.70 -65.03 -11.59
C ALA A 2 -8.68 -63.93 -11.90
N SER A 3 -8.71 -63.38 -13.12
CA SER A 3 -8.05 -62.10 -13.41
C SER A 3 -8.83 -60.98 -12.73
N PRO A 4 -8.17 -60.05 -12.01
CA PRO A 4 -8.87 -58.95 -11.36
C PRO A 4 -9.36 -57.97 -12.43
N ALA A 5 -10.64 -57.61 -12.34
CA ALA A 5 -11.19 -56.47 -13.06
C ALA A 5 -10.51 -55.19 -12.56
N LEU A 6 -9.93 -54.42 -13.48
CA LEU A 6 -9.47 -53.06 -13.18
C LEU A 6 -10.69 -52.21 -12.77
N PRO A 7 -10.57 -51.38 -11.72
CA PRO A 7 -11.67 -50.57 -11.22
C PRO A 7 -12.15 -49.54 -12.26
N ARG A 8 -13.46 -49.40 -12.41
CA ARG A 8 -14.10 -48.27 -13.11
C ARG A 8 -13.60 -46.97 -12.48
N ALA A 9 -13.00 -46.06 -13.24
CA ALA A 9 -12.43 -44.84 -12.70
C ALA A 9 -13.52 -43.94 -12.08
N VAL A 10 -13.41 -43.68 -10.78
CA VAL A 10 -14.25 -42.76 -9.99
C VAL A 10 -13.65 -41.34 -9.95
N TYR A 11 -12.51 -41.11 -10.63
CA TYR A 11 -11.71 -39.88 -10.55
C TYR A 11 -11.42 -39.25 -11.93
N ARG A 12 -11.20 -37.93 -11.96
CA ARG A 12 -10.83 -37.15 -13.16
C ARG A 12 -9.42 -37.55 -13.61
N THR A 13 -9.29 -38.08 -14.83
CA THR A 13 -7.98 -38.46 -15.42
C THR A 13 -7.16 -37.23 -15.84
N LEU A 14 -5.82 -37.36 -15.84
CA LEU A 14 -4.93 -36.30 -16.36
C LEU A 14 -5.20 -36.00 -17.85
N LEU A 15 -5.54 -37.02 -18.65
CA LEU A 15 -5.95 -36.86 -20.05
C LEU A 15 -7.12 -35.89 -20.19
N ARG A 16 -8.17 -36.05 -19.37
CA ARG A 16 -9.32 -35.14 -19.37
C ARG A 16 -8.93 -33.72 -18.96
N ALA A 17 -8.13 -33.58 -17.90
CA ALA A 17 -7.68 -32.29 -17.41
C ALA A 17 -6.84 -31.52 -18.45
N LEU A 18 -5.95 -32.20 -19.16
CA LEU A 18 -5.13 -31.59 -20.22
C LEU A 18 -5.96 -31.21 -21.46
N LEU A 19 -6.98 -31.99 -21.81
CA LEU A 19 -7.91 -31.64 -22.88
C LEU A 19 -8.72 -30.39 -22.54
N GLU A 20 -9.15 -30.25 -21.28
CA GLU A 20 -9.85 -29.05 -20.78
C GLU A 20 -8.92 -27.83 -20.75
N GLN A 21 -7.71 -27.95 -20.19
CA GLN A 21 -6.72 -26.87 -20.10
C GLN A 21 -6.30 -26.32 -21.47
N ASN A 22 -6.11 -27.19 -22.46
CA ASN A 22 -5.70 -26.78 -23.81
C ASN A 22 -6.89 -26.35 -24.70
N GLY A 23 -8.12 -26.44 -24.19
CA GLY A 23 -9.34 -26.17 -24.96
C GLY A 23 -9.58 -27.17 -26.11
N TRP A 24 -9.14 -28.42 -25.94
CA TRP A 24 -9.21 -29.53 -26.92
C TRP A 24 -10.32 -30.54 -26.61
N LEU A 25 -11.20 -30.24 -25.66
CA LEU A 25 -12.32 -31.11 -25.27
C LEU A 25 -13.37 -31.30 -26.38
N SER A 26 -13.37 -30.45 -27.41
CA SER A 26 -14.27 -30.64 -28.55
C SER A 26 -13.74 -31.72 -29.49
N TRP A 27 -14.63 -32.64 -29.89
CA TRP A 27 -14.30 -33.76 -30.78
C TRP A 27 -13.53 -33.31 -32.04
N GLY A 28 -14.02 -32.29 -32.75
CA GLY A 28 -13.40 -31.86 -34.02
C GLY A 28 -11.98 -31.32 -33.86
N ARG A 29 -11.69 -30.68 -32.71
CA ARG A 29 -10.34 -30.19 -32.41
C ARG A 29 -9.42 -31.34 -32.02
N PHE A 30 -9.90 -32.25 -31.16
CA PHE A 30 -9.16 -33.45 -30.78
C PHE A 30 -8.85 -34.35 -31.99
N GLU A 31 -9.84 -34.63 -32.84
CA GLU A 31 -9.70 -35.49 -34.02
C GLU A 31 -8.59 -35.00 -34.96
N THR A 32 -8.53 -33.69 -35.20
CA THR A 32 -7.50 -33.08 -36.05
C THR A 32 -6.10 -33.26 -35.46
N LEU A 33 -5.95 -33.01 -34.15
CA LEU A 33 -4.67 -33.12 -33.44
C LEU A 33 -4.22 -34.58 -33.32
N TYR A 34 -5.15 -35.47 -32.99
CA TYR A 34 -4.93 -36.90 -32.90
C TYR A 34 -4.53 -37.49 -34.26
N ALA A 35 -5.19 -37.11 -35.35
CA ALA A 35 -4.83 -37.56 -36.70
C ALA A 35 -3.41 -37.12 -37.10
N ASN A 36 -2.98 -35.92 -36.68
CA ASN A 36 -1.64 -35.43 -36.94
C ASN A 36 -0.58 -36.17 -36.10
N ALA A 37 -0.86 -36.47 -34.84
CA ALA A 37 -0.01 -37.31 -34.00
C ALA A 37 0.06 -38.76 -34.55
N ALA A 38 -1.07 -39.32 -34.98
CA ALA A 38 -1.15 -40.65 -35.58
C ALA A 38 -0.30 -40.78 -36.86
N LYS A 39 -0.23 -39.72 -37.69
CA LYS A 39 0.67 -39.69 -38.85
C LYS A 39 2.14 -39.73 -38.44
N ARG A 40 2.53 -39.02 -37.38
CA ARG A 40 3.92 -39.01 -36.89
C ARG A 40 4.32 -40.36 -36.30
N VAL A 41 3.44 -40.96 -35.49
CA VAL A 41 3.68 -42.31 -34.93
C VAL A 41 3.78 -43.35 -36.04
N ALA A 42 2.85 -43.34 -37.01
CA ALA A 42 2.86 -44.27 -38.13
C ALA A 42 4.11 -44.16 -39.01
N ALA A 43 4.66 -42.94 -39.17
CA ALA A 43 5.90 -42.71 -39.90
C ALA A 43 7.13 -43.25 -39.16
N ARG A 44 7.12 -43.34 -37.83
CA ARG A 44 8.23 -43.91 -37.03
C ARG A 44 8.14 -45.43 -36.90
N GLU A 45 6.94 -45.94 -36.63
CA GLU A 45 6.71 -47.35 -36.31
C GLU A 45 6.48 -48.23 -37.56
N GLY A 46 6.35 -47.62 -38.75
CA GLY A 46 6.14 -48.32 -40.01
C GLY A 46 4.74 -48.93 -40.12
N GLY A 47 3.73 -48.09 -40.34
CA GLY A 47 2.34 -48.54 -40.46
C GLY A 47 1.36 -47.51 -41.01
N THR A 48 0.07 -47.79 -40.88
CA THR A 48 -1.02 -46.87 -41.24
C THR A 48 -1.46 -46.04 -40.02
N PRO A 49 -1.72 -44.73 -40.14
CA PRO A 49 -2.22 -43.91 -39.03
C PRO A 49 -3.52 -44.48 -38.44
N VAL A 50 -3.54 -44.67 -37.13
CA VAL A 50 -4.74 -45.12 -36.42
C VAL A 50 -5.72 -43.97 -36.27
N SER A 51 -6.99 -44.21 -36.59
CA SER A 51 -8.10 -43.30 -36.30
C SER A 51 -8.84 -43.73 -35.04
N VAL A 52 -9.49 -42.77 -34.40
CA VAL A 52 -10.35 -42.99 -33.24
C VAL A 52 -11.77 -42.55 -33.60
N SER A 53 -12.78 -43.25 -33.08
CA SER A 53 -14.17 -42.84 -33.26
C SER A 53 -14.58 -41.83 -32.18
N ARG A 54 -15.56 -40.98 -32.49
CA ARG A 54 -16.13 -40.04 -31.51
C ARG A 54 -16.63 -40.73 -30.24
N ALA A 55 -17.22 -41.92 -30.36
CA ALA A 55 -17.70 -42.69 -29.23
C ALA A 55 -16.55 -43.21 -28.36
N THR A 56 -15.48 -43.71 -28.99
CA THR A 56 -14.28 -44.21 -28.29
C THR A 56 -13.58 -43.10 -27.53
N TYR A 57 -13.48 -41.90 -28.10
CA TYR A 57 -12.92 -40.72 -27.45
C TYR A 57 -13.68 -40.33 -26.17
N TRP A 58 -15.01 -40.28 -26.22
CA TRP A 58 -15.80 -39.97 -25.03
C TRP A 58 -15.65 -41.03 -23.95
N ARG A 59 -15.54 -42.30 -24.33
CA ARG A 59 -15.27 -43.40 -23.39
C ARG A 59 -13.87 -43.32 -22.78
N TRP A 60 -12.86 -42.82 -23.51
CA TRP A 60 -11.53 -42.57 -22.94
C TRP A 60 -11.56 -41.42 -21.92
N ILE A 61 -12.23 -40.30 -22.23
CA ILE A 61 -12.35 -39.15 -21.31
C ILE A 61 -13.13 -39.52 -20.05
N ALA A 62 -14.17 -40.34 -20.19
CA ALA A 62 -14.98 -40.81 -19.08
C ALA A 62 -14.29 -41.92 -18.25
N GLY A 63 -13.11 -42.40 -18.66
CA GLY A 63 -12.43 -43.52 -18.00
C GLY A 63 -13.17 -44.85 -18.14
N GLU A 64 -14.09 -44.97 -19.11
CA GLU A 64 -14.89 -46.16 -19.39
C GLU A 64 -14.19 -47.17 -20.30
N SER A 65 -13.07 -46.76 -20.91
CA SER A 65 -12.21 -47.61 -21.73
C SER A 65 -10.80 -47.06 -21.76
N THR A 66 -9.83 -47.96 -21.91
CA THR A 66 -8.41 -47.63 -21.95
C THR A 66 -7.92 -47.71 -23.41
N PRO A 67 -7.24 -46.69 -23.94
CA PRO A 67 -6.56 -46.79 -25.23
C PRO A 67 -5.53 -47.92 -25.22
N GLU A 68 -5.47 -48.74 -26.27
CA GLU A 68 -4.52 -49.85 -26.36
C GLU A 68 -3.63 -49.73 -27.62
N GLY A 69 -2.42 -50.29 -27.53
CA GLY A 69 -1.50 -50.41 -28.67
C GLY A 69 -1.09 -49.07 -29.27
N LEU A 70 -1.24 -48.94 -30.60
CA LEU A 70 -0.87 -47.72 -31.32
C LEU A 70 -1.65 -46.48 -30.84
N ALA A 71 -2.88 -46.63 -30.32
CA ALA A 71 -3.64 -45.50 -29.80
C ALA A 71 -3.01 -44.89 -28.54
N GLN A 72 -2.40 -45.72 -27.68
CA GLN A 72 -1.63 -45.27 -26.52
C GLN A 72 -0.43 -44.43 -26.96
N GLN A 73 0.36 -44.94 -27.93
CA GLN A 73 1.55 -44.24 -28.43
C GLN A 73 1.19 -42.90 -29.10
N VAL A 74 0.04 -42.82 -29.76
CA VAL A 74 -0.46 -41.57 -30.35
C VAL A 74 -0.82 -40.55 -29.28
N LEU A 75 -1.38 -40.97 -28.15
CA LEU A 75 -1.67 -40.07 -27.03
C LEU A 75 -0.38 -39.60 -26.35
N GLU A 76 0.61 -40.49 -26.16
CA GLU A 76 1.92 -40.11 -25.63
C GLU A 76 2.62 -39.10 -26.54
N GLU A 77 2.58 -39.30 -27.86
CA GLU A 77 3.12 -38.38 -28.87
C GLU A 77 2.36 -37.04 -28.93
N LEU A 78 1.05 -37.06 -28.67
CA LEU A 78 0.23 -35.85 -28.70
C LEU A 78 0.50 -34.95 -27.49
N PHE A 79 0.70 -35.53 -26.31
CA PHE A 79 0.86 -34.78 -25.05
C PHE A 79 2.31 -34.69 -24.55
N GLY A 80 3.23 -35.49 -25.08
CA GLY A 80 4.62 -35.55 -24.62
C GLY A 80 4.76 -36.15 -23.22
N ILE A 81 3.77 -36.93 -22.78
CA ILE A 81 3.65 -37.49 -21.43
C ILE A 81 3.37 -38.99 -21.53
N GLY A 82 3.99 -39.80 -20.67
CA GLY A 82 3.77 -41.25 -20.63
C GLY A 82 2.31 -41.62 -20.34
N PHE A 83 1.83 -42.68 -20.98
CA PHE A 83 0.42 -43.07 -20.95
C PHE A 83 -0.12 -43.41 -19.57
N GLU A 84 0.69 -44.11 -18.75
CA GLU A 84 0.34 -44.43 -17.36
C GLU A 84 0.05 -43.17 -16.54
N LEU A 85 0.76 -42.07 -16.83
CA LEU A 85 0.52 -40.78 -16.18
C LEU A 85 -0.71 -40.07 -16.75
N LEU A 86 -0.97 -40.17 -18.06
CA LEU A 86 -2.17 -39.62 -18.71
C LEU A 86 -3.46 -40.27 -18.19
N MET A 87 -3.44 -41.58 -17.94
CA MET A 87 -4.58 -42.34 -17.43
C MET A 87 -4.66 -42.35 -15.88
N GLY A 88 -3.59 -41.90 -15.21
CA GLY A 88 -3.57 -41.69 -13.77
C GLY A 88 -4.51 -40.57 -13.29
N PRO A 89 -4.74 -40.47 -11.97
CA PRO A 89 -5.52 -39.38 -11.39
C PRO A 89 -4.87 -38.04 -11.74
N ALA A 90 -5.67 -37.10 -12.26
CA ALA A 90 -5.21 -35.72 -12.36
C ALA A 90 -4.87 -35.23 -10.95
N PRO A 91 -3.77 -34.47 -10.74
CA PRO A 91 -3.58 -33.79 -9.47
C PRO A 91 -4.81 -32.93 -9.23
N ASP A 92 -5.52 -33.19 -8.13
CA ASP A 92 -6.68 -32.41 -7.71
C ASP A 92 -6.24 -30.98 -7.43
N ARG A 93 -6.26 -30.16 -8.48
CA ARG A 93 -6.73 -28.80 -8.32
C ARG A 93 -8.21 -28.87 -8.64
N GLU A 94 -9.01 -29.24 -7.65
CA GLU A 94 -10.35 -28.68 -7.55
C GLU A 94 -10.16 -27.17 -7.60
N VAL A 95 -10.33 -26.60 -8.79
CA VAL A 95 -10.54 -25.17 -8.93
C VAL A 95 -12.00 -25.01 -8.55
N GLU A 96 -12.26 -24.94 -7.25
CA GLU A 96 -13.47 -24.26 -6.80
C GLU A 96 -13.49 -22.91 -7.52
N LEU A 97 -14.63 -22.57 -8.12
CA LEU A 97 -14.80 -21.29 -8.77
C LEU A 97 -15.35 -20.35 -7.71
N PRO A 98 -14.82 -19.12 -7.60
CA PRO A 98 -15.29 -18.20 -6.59
C PRO A 98 -16.72 -17.77 -6.89
N GLY A 99 -17.38 -17.20 -5.88
CA GLY A 99 -18.59 -16.42 -6.11
C GLY A 99 -18.34 -15.36 -7.19
N VAL A 100 -19.25 -15.23 -8.15
CA VAL A 100 -19.21 -14.12 -9.11
C VAL A 100 -19.57 -12.86 -8.33
N LEU A 101 -18.69 -11.85 -8.35
CA LEU A 101 -18.99 -10.53 -7.79
C LEU A 101 -20.34 -10.04 -8.32
N ASP A 102 -21.24 -9.76 -7.40
CA ASP A 102 -22.56 -9.24 -7.69
C ASP A 102 -22.48 -7.83 -8.30
N VAL A 103 -23.62 -7.31 -8.75
CA VAL A 103 -23.68 -5.98 -9.39
C VAL A 103 -23.25 -4.88 -8.41
N THR A 104 -23.56 -5.04 -7.12
CA THR A 104 -23.27 -4.06 -6.07
C THR A 104 -21.79 -3.99 -5.77
N SER A 105 -21.11 -5.13 -5.66
CA SER A 105 -19.66 -5.20 -5.44
C SER A 105 -18.90 -4.58 -6.61
N ARG A 106 -19.37 -4.79 -7.85
CA ARG A 106 -18.79 -4.13 -9.03
C ARG A 106 -19.01 -2.62 -9.02
N ALA A 107 -20.20 -2.17 -8.60
CA ALA A 107 -20.47 -0.74 -8.45
C ALA A 107 -19.56 -0.12 -7.38
N ALA A 108 -19.33 -0.81 -6.26
CA ALA A 108 -18.40 -0.35 -5.22
C ALA A 108 -16.97 -0.20 -5.75
N ALA A 109 -16.49 -1.12 -6.59
CA ALA A 109 -15.20 -0.97 -7.25
C ALA A 109 -15.14 0.22 -8.22
N MET A 110 -16.21 0.48 -8.98
CA MET A 110 -16.28 1.67 -9.85
C MET A 110 -16.30 2.97 -9.05
N LEU A 111 -16.84 2.96 -7.83
CA LEU A 111 -16.87 4.13 -6.97
C LEU A 111 -15.47 4.54 -6.51
N VAL A 112 -14.58 3.56 -6.23
CA VAL A 112 -13.17 3.83 -5.90
C VAL A 112 -12.50 4.71 -6.96
N ASP A 113 -12.70 4.39 -8.23
CA ASP A 113 -12.12 5.14 -9.37
C ASP A 113 -12.73 6.54 -9.52
N SER A 114 -14.01 6.69 -9.16
CA SER A 114 -14.70 7.99 -9.21
C SER A 114 -14.35 8.89 -8.01
N ARG A 115 -14.01 8.29 -6.87
CA ARG A 115 -13.80 8.98 -5.59
C ARG A 115 -12.39 9.52 -5.43
N TRP A 116 -11.40 8.77 -5.90
CA TRP A 116 -9.98 9.14 -5.76
C TRP A 116 -9.30 9.17 -7.12
N SER A 117 -8.98 10.37 -7.58
CA SER A 117 -8.36 10.60 -8.90
C SER A 117 -6.97 10.00 -9.05
N THR A 118 -6.32 9.63 -7.95
CA THR A 118 -4.99 9.01 -7.87
C THR A 118 -5.05 7.49 -7.73
N SER A 119 -6.22 6.90 -7.98
CA SER A 119 -6.45 5.48 -7.77
C SER A 119 -7.22 4.89 -8.94
N MET A 120 -6.83 3.68 -9.32
CA MET A 120 -7.54 2.91 -10.34
C MET A 120 -7.58 1.43 -9.95
N LEU A 121 -8.78 0.95 -9.66
CA LEU A 121 -9.04 -0.38 -9.14
C LEU A 121 -9.57 -1.29 -10.24
N TYR A 122 -8.76 -2.28 -10.63
CA TYR A 122 -9.15 -3.35 -11.54
C TYR A 122 -9.31 -4.66 -10.78
N PRO A 123 -10.49 -4.92 -10.18
CA PRO A 123 -10.72 -6.20 -9.53
C PRO A 123 -10.83 -7.28 -10.62
N THR A 124 -10.12 -8.40 -10.43
CA THR A 124 -10.41 -9.60 -11.21
C THR A 124 -11.44 -10.45 -10.48
N THR A 125 -12.14 -11.30 -11.23
CA THR A 125 -12.86 -12.42 -10.62
C THR A 125 -11.87 -13.28 -9.83
N PRO A 126 -12.23 -13.83 -8.65
CA PRO A 126 -11.26 -14.51 -7.79
C PRO A 126 -10.76 -15.87 -8.32
N VAL A 127 -10.08 -15.89 -9.46
CA VAL A 127 -9.58 -17.10 -10.11
C VAL A 127 -8.21 -17.43 -9.54
N ALA A 128 -7.99 -18.72 -9.28
CA ALA A 128 -6.73 -19.30 -8.88
C ALA A 128 -5.52 -18.79 -9.70
N GLY A 129 -4.73 -17.87 -9.13
CA GLY A 129 -3.53 -17.32 -9.79
C GLY A 129 -3.76 -16.16 -10.76
N VAL A 130 -4.97 -15.59 -10.78
CA VAL A 130 -5.30 -14.36 -11.50
C VAL A 130 -5.73 -13.31 -10.48
N ASP A 131 -5.03 -12.20 -10.46
CA ASP A 131 -5.19 -11.18 -9.44
C ASP A 131 -5.64 -9.87 -10.06
N GLY A 132 -6.43 -9.12 -9.30
CA GLY A 132 -6.71 -7.74 -9.61
C GLY A 132 -5.49 -6.89 -9.32
N SER A 133 -5.52 -5.68 -9.85
CA SER A 133 -4.52 -4.67 -9.58
C SER A 133 -5.21 -3.43 -9.09
N TRP A 134 -4.70 -2.86 -8.01
CA TRP A 134 -5.03 -1.50 -7.61
C TRP A 134 -3.82 -0.63 -7.89
N TYR A 135 -3.96 0.26 -8.86
CA TYR A 135 -2.96 1.27 -9.20
C TYR A 135 -3.18 2.48 -8.31
N LEU A 136 -2.07 3.00 -7.79
CA LEU A 136 -2.01 4.13 -6.88
C LEU A 136 -0.95 5.08 -7.42
N ASP A 137 -1.37 6.25 -7.86
CA ASP A 137 -0.51 7.30 -8.39
C ASP A 137 -0.20 8.33 -7.30
N GLY A 138 1.00 8.90 -7.27
CA GLY A 138 1.30 10.06 -6.44
C GLY A 138 1.07 11.38 -7.19
N VAL A 139 1.15 12.47 -6.44
CA VAL A 139 1.14 13.83 -6.98
C VAL A 139 2.56 14.27 -7.38
N ASP A 140 3.57 14.04 -6.52
CA ASP A 140 4.95 14.49 -6.76
C ASP A 140 6.02 13.57 -6.13
N LEU A 141 5.99 13.42 -4.80
CA LEU A 141 6.91 12.61 -4.00
C LEU A 141 6.67 11.10 -4.11
N LEU A 142 5.41 10.65 -4.18
CA LEU A 142 5.07 9.23 -4.24
C LEU A 142 5.17 8.73 -5.69
N ASP A 143 6.04 7.73 -5.90
CA ASP A 143 6.12 7.07 -7.20
C ASP A 143 4.85 6.25 -7.47
N PRO A 144 4.31 6.26 -8.71
CA PRO A 144 3.22 5.38 -9.11
C PRO A 144 3.52 3.92 -8.78
N THR A 145 2.54 3.24 -8.18
CA THR A 145 2.69 1.86 -7.75
C THR A 145 1.44 1.03 -8.04
N SER A 146 1.57 -0.27 -7.82
CA SER A 146 0.42 -1.18 -7.86
C SER A 146 0.49 -2.21 -6.76
N VAL A 147 -0.67 -2.67 -6.32
CA VAL A 147 -0.81 -3.76 -5.37
C VAL A 147 -1.80 -4.79 -5.88
N ALA A 148 -1.50 -6.07 -5.66
CA ALA A 148 -2.44 -7.14 -6.00
C ALA A 148 -3.67 -7.03 -5.10
N VAL A 149 -4.86 -7.13 -5.68
CA VAL A 149 -6.12 -7.03 -4.94
C VAL A 149 -7.07 -8.13 -5.33
N GLN A 150 -7.88 -8.56 -4.37
CA GLN A 150 -8.99 -9.46 -4.62
C GLN A 150 -10.18 -9.05 -3.78
N MET A 151 -11.35 -9.00 -4.42
CA MET A 151 -12.57 -8.54 -3.80
C MET A 151 -13.51 -9.72 -3.53
N TYR A 152 -14.16 -9.68 -2.38
CA TYR A 152 -15.10 -10.67 -1.89
C TYR A 152 -16.36 -10.00 -1.38
N GLU A 153 -17.50 -10.65 -1.53
CA GLU A 153 -18.72 -10.24 -0.84
C GLU A 153 -18.59 -10.56 0.65
N ALA A 154 -19.01 -9.65 1.50
CA ALA A 154 -18.93 -9.76 2.94
C ALA A 154 -20.28 -9.51 3.59
N ILE A 155 -20.49 -10.15 4.74
CA ILE A 155 -21.67 -9.97 5.56
C ILE A 155 -21.34 -8.98 6.67
N ASP A 156 -22.19 -7.98 6.85
CA ASP A 156 -22.11 -7.04 7.96
C ASP A 156 -22.59 -7.71 9.25
N HIS A 157 -21.72 -7.70 10.27
CA HIS A 157 -22.03 -8.12 11.63
C HIS A 157 -21.85 -6.91 12.56
N SER A 158 -22.66 -5.89 12.34
CA SER A 158 -22.61 -4.61 13.07
C SER A 158 -22.66 -4.77 14.59
N ASP A 159 -23.39 -5.75 15.12
CA ASP A 159 -23.43 -6.08 16.56
C ASP A 159 -22.06 -6.46 17.15
N ALA A 160 -21.08 -6.80 16.30
CA ALA A 160 -19.74 -7.23 16.69
C ALA A 160 -18.63 -6.34 16.10
N ASP A 161 -18.97 -5.18 15.54
CA ASP A 161 -18.05 -4.22 14.91
C ASP A 161 -17.11 -4.85 13.87
N VAL A 162 -17.60 -5.84 13.12
CA VAL A 162 -16.85 -6.53 12.06
C VAL A 162 -17.71 -6.79 10.84
N VAL A 163 -17.05 -6.88 9.69
CA VAL A 163 -17.58 -7.51 8.48
C VAL A 163 -16.86 -8.84 8.26
N ALA A 164 -17.51 -9.82 7.63
CA ALA A 164 -16.94 -11.15 7.49
C ALA A 164 -17.00 -11.69 6.07
N ILE A 165 -15.87 -12.26 5.63
CA ILE A 165 -15.82 -13.13 4.45
C ILE A 165 -16.12 -14.57 4.90
N GLY A 166 -17.08 -15.20 4.22
CA GLY A 166 -17.60 -16.52 4.56
C GLY A 166 -16.65 -17.68 4.19
N PRO A 167 -16.88 -18.88 4.77
CA PRO A 167 -16.02 -20.05 4.55
C PRO A 167 -16.00 -20.56 3.10
N ALA A 168 -17.02 -20.24 2.31
CA ALA A 168 -17.08 -20.58 0.88
C ALA A 168 -15.93 -19.97 0.07
N ASP A 169 -15.38 -18.84 0.51
CA ASP A 169 -14.30 -18.15 -0.20
C ASP A 169 -12.89 -18.54 0.31
N TYR A 170 -12.78 -19.32 1.40
CA TYR A 170 -11.49 -19.61 2.02
C TYR A 170 -10.47 -20.28 1.12
N PRO A 171 -10.84 -21.25 0.26
CA PRO A 171 -9.88 -21.85 -0.66
C PRO A 171 -9.25 -20.81 -1.61
N HIS A 172 -10.05 -19.85 -2.07
CA HIS A 172 -9.59 -18.73 -2.88
C HIS A 172 -8.71 -17.76 -2.09
N VAL A 173 -9.16 -17.33 -0.91
CA VAL A 173 -8.41 -16.42 -0.07
C VAL A 173 -7.04 -17.02 0.26
N ARG A 174 -6.98 -18.30 0.67
CA ARG A 174 -5.72 -19.01 0.96
C ARG A 174 -4.78 -19.05 -0.25
N GLN A 175 -5.34 -19.21 -1.45
CA GLN A 175 -4.55 -19.19 -2.67
C GLN A 175 -3.99 -17.80 -2.99
N PHE A 176 -4.71 -16.74 -2.68
CA PHE A 176 -4.33 -15.36 -2.96
C PHE A 176 -3.32 -14.80 -1.95
N VAL A 177 -3.50 -15.09 -0.66
CA VAL A 177 -2.73 -14.51 0.47
C VAL A 177 -1.32 -15.09 0.65
N ARG A 178 -0.67 -15.49 -0.45
CA ARG A 178 0.69 -16.05 -0.46
C ARG A 178 1.72 -15.04 0.06
N PRO A 179 2.80 -15.50 0.73
CA PRO A 179 3.81 -14.61 1.30
C PRO A 179 4.69 -13.88 0.27
N SER A 180 4.67 -14.30 -0.99
CA SER A 180 5.62 -13.85 -2.01
C SER A 180 5.42 -12.42 -2.51
N ARG A 181 4.31 -11.73 -2.21
CA ARG A 181 4.05 -10.35 -2.66
C ARG A 181 3.10 -9.58 -1.75
N ARG A 182 2.95 -8.27 -1.99
CA ARG A 182 1.93 -7.43 -1.33
C ARG A 182 0.60 -7.69 -1.99
N ALA A 183 -0.41 -7.89 -1.15
CA ALA A 183 -1.76 -8.18 -1.58
C ALA A 183 -2.75 -7.65 -0.54
N LEU A 184 -3.87 -7.09 -1.00
CA LEU A 184 -4.96 -6.62 -0.16
C LEU A 184 -6.24 -7.36 -0.50
N LEU A 185 -6.99 -7.72 0.54
CA LEU A 185 -8.36 -8.20 0.41
C LEU A 185 -9.29 -7.00 0.52
N LEU A 186 -10.27 -6.93 -0.39
CA LEU A 186 -11.37 -5.98 -0.32
C LEU A 186 -12.64 -6.75 0.02
N ALA A 187 -13.29 -6.40 1.12
CA ALA A 187 -14.60 -6.92 1.47
C ALA A 187 -15.66 -5.89 1.08
N SER A 188 -16.60 -6.30 0.23
CA SER A 188 -17.73 -5.47 -0.17
C SER A 188 -18.98 -5.90 0.59
N VAL A 189 -19.58 -4.95 1.31
CA VAL A 189 -20.89 -5.13 1.92
C VAL A 189 -21.91 -4.45 1.01
N PRO A 190 -22.80 -5.21 0.36
CA PRO A 190 -23.84 -4.65 -0.47
C PRO A 190 -24.84 -3.86 0.37
N GLU A 191 -25.42 -2.82 -0.22
CA GLU A 191 -26.44 -2.02 0.46
C GLU A 191 -27.66 -2.88 0.85
N GLY A 192 -28.19 -2.64 2.07
CA GLY A 192 -29.45 -3.25 2.49
C GLY A 192 -30.63 -2.75 1.64
N ARG A 193 -31.57 -3.64 1.32
CA ARG A 193 -32.74 -3.44 0.40
C ARG A 193 -33.62 -2.18 0.60
N ASN A 194 -33.38 -1.32 1.59
CA ASN A 194 -34.22 -0.17 1.96
C ASN A 194 -33.51 1.20 2.00
N GLY A 195 -32.26 1.33 1.54
CA GLY A 195 -31.56 2.61 1.37
C GLY A 195 -31.17 2.82 -0.10
N GLY A 196 -30.84 4.04 -0.51
CA GLY A 196 -30.32 4.36 -1.85
C GLY A 196 -28.92 4.99 -1.79
N GLY A 197 -28.04 4.41 -0.98
CA GLY A 197 -26.67 4.81 -0.70
C GLY A 197 -25.63 3.87 -1.32
N GLU A 198 -24.37 4.27 -1.25
CA GLU A 198 -23.26 3.55 -1.85
C GLU A 198 -22.85 2.34 -0.98
N GLY A 199 -22.59 1.18 -1.60
CA GLY A 199 -22.06 0.00 -0.90
C GLY A 199 -20.73 0.30 -0.21
N SER A 200 -20.43 -0.38 0.91
CA SER A 200 -19.22 -0.13 1.70
C SER A 200 -18.10 -1.11 1.36
N LEU A 201 -16.87 -0.60 1.27
CA LEU A 201 -15.67 -1.40 1.11
C LEU A 201 -14.84 -1.40 2.40
N TYR A 202 -14.18 -2.52 2.67
CA TYR A 202 -13.27 -2.70 3.80
C TYR A 202 -11.97 -3.32 3.30
N VAL A 203 -10.83 -2.94 3.88
CA VAL A 203 -9.51 -3.38 3.45
C VAL A 203 -8.83 -4.25 4.51
N LEU A 204 -8.15 -5.31 4.07
CA LEU A 204 -7.34 -6.15 4.96
C LEU A 204 -6.04 -6.63 4.28
N ASP A 205 -4.91 -6.54 4.99
CA ASP A 205 -3.63 -7.05 4.50
C ASP A 205 -3.66 -8.58 4.36
N ALA A 206 -3.19 -9.09 3.21
CA ALA A 206 -3.08 -10.52 2.97
C ALA A 206 -2.23 -11.24 4.03
N ALA A 207 -1.21 -10.60 4.60
CA ALA A 207 -0.42 -11.18 5.68
C ALA A 207 -1.26 -11.40 6.95
N HIS A 208 -2.15 -10.47 7.29
CA HIS A 208 -3.07 -10.64 8.42
C HIS A 208 -4.11 -11.73 8.13
N ALA A 209 -4.74 -11.69 6.95
CA ALA A 209 -5.69 -12.71 6.53
C ALA A 209 -5.08 -14.13 6.53
N ARG A 210 -3.82 -14.26 6.10
CA ARG A 210 -3.07 -15.52 6.17
C ARG A 210 -2.86 -15.99 7.61
N ARG A 211 -2.56 -15.08 8.55
CA ARG A 211 -2.44 -15.42 9.98
C ARG A 211 -3.77 -15.93 10.54
N LEU A 212 -4.87 -15.29 10.17
CA LEU A 212 -6.20 -15.71 10.60
C LEU A 212 -6.59 -17.08 10.03
N LEU A 213 -6.36 -17.32 8.74
CA LEU A 213 -6.75 -18.55 8.03
C LEU A 213 -5.74 -19.71 8.14
N ALA A 214 -4.84 -19.68 9.12
CA ALA A 214 -3.84 -20.71 9.33
C ALA A 214 -4.49 -22.11 9.44
N PRO A 215 -3.98 -23.16 8.76
CA PRO A 215 -4.61 -24.49 8.74
C PRO A 215 -4.84 -25.11 10.12
N GLU A 216 -4.02 -24.73 11.10
CA GLU A 216 -4.05 -25.21 12.48
C GLU A 216 -5.19 -24.60 13.32
N ARG A 217 -5.87 -23.56 12.80
CA ARG A 217 -6.99 -22.88 13.46
C ARG A 217 -8.19 -22.83 12.51
N PRO A 218 -9.18 -23.73 12.66
CA PRO A 218 -10.44 -23.57 11.93
C PRO A 218 -11.11 -22.28 12.40
N VAL A 219 -11.27 -21.33 11.48
CA VAL A 219 -12.02 -20.09 11.69
C VAL A 219 -13.39 -20.26 11.06
N GLU A 220 -14.43 -19.83 11.75
CA GLU A 220 -15.79 -19.85 11.19
C GLU A 220 -16.03 -18.65 10.24
N LEU A 221 -15.40 -17.51 10.52
CA LEU A 221 -15.51 -16.26 9.76
C LEU A 221 -14.16 -15.56 9.65
N LEU A 222 -13.79 -15.11 8.45
CA LEU A 222 -12.64 -14.22 8.28
C LEU A 222 -13.13 -12.80 8.59
N ARG A 223 -12.92 -12.37 9.83
CA ARG A 223 -13.39 -11.08 10.34
C ARG A 223 -12.45 -9.95 9.90
N ILE A 224 -13.04 -8.87 9.44
CA ILE A 224 -12.39 -7.60 9.12
C ILE A 224 -13.05 -6.56 10.02
N PRO A 225 -12.29 -5.86 10.89
CA PRO A 225 -12.82 -4.79 11.72
C PRO A 225 -13.58 -3.74 10.91
N SER A 226 -14.73 -3.29 11.41
CA SER A 226 -15.48 -2.19 10.79
C SER A 226 -14.66 -0.88 10.75
N ALA A 227 -13.67 -0.75 11.64
CA ALA A 227 -12.71 0.34 11.63
C ALA A 227 -11.91 0.43 10.32
N TYR A 228 -11.72 -0.68 9.59
CA TYR A 228 -10.97 -0.75 8.32
C TYR A 228 -11.85 -0.44 7.09
N ARG A 229 -12.99 0.23 7.30
CA ARG A 229 -13.82 0.75 6.22
C ARG A 229 -13.02 1.72 5.37
N LEU A 230 -12.99 1.46 4.06
CA LEU A 230 -12.27 2.25 3.08
C LEU A 230 -13.01 3.57 2.77
N ASP A 231 -12.82 4.56 3.64
CA ASP A 231 -13.21 5.96 3.48
C ASP A 231 -11.99 6.87 3.21
N GLU A 232 -12.16 8.19 3.16
CA GLU A 232 -11.07 9.13 2.88
C GLU A 232 -9.86 8.98 3.81
N LEU A 233 -10.11 8.75 5.10
CA LEU A 233 -9.08 8.57 6.11
C LEU A 233 -8.30 7.28 5.86
N THR A 234 -9.02 6.19 5.67
CA THR A 234 -8.41 4.87 5.46
C THR A 234 -7.69 4.83 4.11
N PHE A 235 -8.25 5.43 3.07
CA PHE A 235 -7.60 5.56 1.77
C PHE A 235 -6.30 6.37 1.86
N ALA A 236 -6.30 7.51 2.56
CA ALA A 236 -5.10 8.31 2.81
C ALA A 236 -3.95 7.47 3.41
N VAL A 237 -4.26 6.66 4.43
CA VAL A 237 -3.28 5.76 5.06
C VAL A 237 -2.85 4.64 4.11
N VAL A 238 -3.80 4.01 3.39
CA VAL A 238 -3.51 2.93 2.42
C VAL A 238 -2.60 3.42 1.31
N HIS A 239 -2.98 4.53 0.67
CA HIS A 239 -2.28 5.12 -0.45
C HIS A 239 -0.84 5.49 -0.07
N GLY A 240 -0.67 6.31 0.99
CA GLY A 240 0.64 6.74 1.44
C GLY A 240 1.53 5.57 1.88
N LEU A 241 1.00 4.63 2.66
CA LEU A 241 1.79 3.50 3.15
C LEU A 241 2.17 2.53 2.03
N VAL A 242 1.25 2.16 1.14
CA VAL A 242 1.54 1.20 0.07
C VAL A 242 2.57 1.78 -0.90
N ALA A 243 2.42 3.05 -1.30
CA ALA A 243 3.37 3.73 -2.18
C ALA A 243 4.76 3.84 -1.53
N ALA A 244 4.83 4.37 -0.31
CA ALA A 244 6.11 4.53 0.38
C ALA A 244 6.80 3.20 0.68
N ASP A 245 6.06 2.18 1.14
CA ASP A 245 6.62 0.88 1.50
C ASP A 245 7.12 0.11 0.28
N ASN A 246 6.39 0.15 -0.83
CA ASN A 246 6.82 -0.47 -2.08
C ASN A 246 8.10 0.19 -2.64
N ALA A 247 8.14 1.53 -2.65
CA ALA A 247 9.29 2.28 -3.15
C ALA A 247 10.54 2.05 -2.29
N LEU A 248 10.41 2.17 -0.95
CA LEU A 248 11.53 1.90 -0.04
C LEU A 248 11.97 0.44 -0.04
N GLY A 249 11.04 -0.51 -0.23
CA GLY A 249 11.36 -1.91 -0.37
C GLY A 249 12.13 -2.23 -1.65
N ALA A 250 11.83 -1.54 -2.75
CA ALA A 250 12.57 -1.66 -4.00
C ALA A 250 13.99 -1.08 -3.88
N ASP A 251 14.14 -0.02 -3.09
CA ASP A 251 15.38 0.73 -2.92
C ASP A 251 16.27 0.24 -1.77
N ASP A 252 15.84 -0.71 -0.94
CA ASP A 252 16.49 -1.08 0.34
C ASP A 252 18.00 -1.35 0.19
N ARG A 253 18.43 -2.05 -0.87
CA ARG A 253 19.86 -2.30 -1.12
C ARG A 253 20.64 -1.06 -1.53
N LEU A 254 20.05 -0.17 -2.32
CA LEU A 254 20.69 1.08 -2.72
C LEU A 254 20.79 2.02 -1.52
N LEU A 255 19.73 2.14 -0.72
CA LEU A 255 19.71 2.93 0.50
C LEU A 255 20.76 2.46 1.51
N ASP A 256 20.89 1.13 1.71
CA ASP A 256 21.90 0.57 2.61
C ASP A 256 23.34 0.87 2.16
N ALA A 257 23.60 0.85 0.85
CA ALA A 257 24.90 1.18 0.30
C ALA A 257 25.25 2.67 0.46
N GLU A 258 24.31 3.57 0.14
CA GLU A 258 24.50 5.02 0.24
C GLU A 258 24.63 5.48 1.71
N GLU A 259 23.92 4.81 2.63
CA GLU A 259 23.98 5.11 4.06
C GLU A 259 25.40 4.93 4.64
N GLN A 260 26.17 3.97 4.15
CA GLN A 260 27.57 3.75 4.58
C GLN A 260 28.50 4.90 4.19
N GLY A 261 28.17 5.64 3.12
CA GLY A 261 28.92 6.81 2.63
C GLY A 261 28.56 8.13 3.32
N LEU A 262 27.45 8.17 4.07
CA LEU A 262 26.83 9.39 4.57
C LEU A 262 27.77 10.22 5.49
N GLU A 263 28.60 9.55 6.29
CA GLU A 263 29.50 10.20 7.27
C GLU A 263 30.47 11.20 6.63
N GLN A 264 30.94 10.91 5.42
CA GLN A 264 31.88 11.79 4.71
C GLN A 264 31.22 13.13 4.33
N HIS A 265 29.91 13.11 4.07
CA HIS A 265 29.14 14.30 3.77
C HIS A 265 28.74 15.06 5.03
N LEU A 266 28.39 14.34 6.11
CA LEU A 266 27.98 14.94 7.38
C LEU A 266 29.08 15.76 8.06
N ALA A 267 30.35 15.52 7.73
CA ALA A 267 31.47 16.31 8.26
C ALA A 267 31.56 17.73 7.68
N LYS A 268 30.88 18.02 6.56
CA LYS A 268 30.96 19.29 5.85
C LYS A 268 29.89 20.26 6.34
N GLU A 269 30.23 21.54 6.48
CA GLU A 269 29.24 22.60 6.73
C GLU A 269 28.26 22.70 5.57
N ARG A 270 28.78 22.76 4.34
CA ARG A 270 28.01 22.72 3.11
C ARG A 270 28.18 21.39 2.38
N SER A 271 27.06 20.73 2.07
CA SER A 271 27.05 19.49 1.30
C SER A 271 25.93 19.49 0.28
N VAL A 272 26.24 19.09 -0.94
CA VAL A 272 25.25 18.82 -1.99
C VAL A 272 25.53 17.43 -2.54
N TYR A 273 24.48 16.65 -2.77
CA TYR A 273 24.58 15.33 -3.38
C TYR A 273 23.60 15.22 -4.54
N ALA A 274 24.17 15.10 -5.74
CA ALA A 274 23.44 15.15 -6.99
C ALA A 274 22.52 13.95 -7.17
N ARG A 275 21.38 14.13 -7.85
CA ARG A 275 20.42 13.05 -8.10
C ARG A 275 21.02 11.98 -9.01
N GLU A 276 21.83 12.40 -9.97
CA GLU A 276 22.52 11.56 -10.95
C GLU A 276 23.59 10.66 -10.33
N ALA A 277 24.01 10.92 -9.09
CA ALA A 277 24.91 10.02 -8.37
C ALA A 277 24.25 8.67 -8.06
N VAL A 278 22.91 8.63 -7.95
CA VAL A 278 22.14 7.42 -7.62
C VAL A 278 20.92 7.30 -8.55
N PRO A 279 21.12 7.01 -9.85
CA PRO A 279 20.07 7.09 -10.86
C PRO A 279 18.98 6.01 -10.74
N GLY A 280 19.20 4.97 -9.92
CA GLY A 280 18.25 3.87 -9.70
C GLY A 280 17.33 4.04 -8.49
N LEU A 281 17.50 5.11 -7.71
CA LEU A 281 16.74 5.35 -6.50
C LEU A 281 15.38 6.01 -6.83
N SER A 282 14.28 5.53 -6.26
CA SER A 282 12.94 6.12 -6.42
C SER A 282 12.85 7.53 -5.82
N GLN A 283 11.75 8.27 -6.05
CA GLN A 283 11.55 9.58 -5.43
C GLN A 283 11.39 9.46 -3.92
N VAL A 284 10.64 8.47 -3.45
CA VAL A 284 10.51 8.18 -2.02
C VAL A 284 11.86 7.82 -1.40
N GLY A 285 12.66 7.00 -2.08
CA GLY A 285 14.01 6.63 -1.64
C GLY A 285 14.93 7.85 -1.54
N ALA A 286 14.90 8.75 -2.53
CA ALA A 286 15.67 9.99 -2.51
C ALA A 286 15.24 10.91 -1.37
N ALA A 287 13.93 11.06 -1.16
CA ALA A 287 13.41 11.84 -0.05
C ALA A 287 13.75 11.24 1.32
N TRP A 288 13.72 9.90 1.46
CA TRP A 288 14.17 9.25 2.68
C TRP A 288 15.65 9.51 2.95
N LEU A 289 16.51 9.32 1.94
CA LEU A 289 17.96 9.52 2.08
C LEU A 289 18.31 10.99 2.34
N GLY A 290 17.71 11.91 1.59
CA GLY A 290 17.91 13.35 1.73
C GLY A 290 17.41 13.88 3.06
N SER A 291 16.20 13.49 3.48
CA SER A 291 15.65 13.87 4.77
C SER A 291 16.46 13.30 5.93
N ARG A 292 16.94 12.05 5.82
CA ARG A 292 17.86 11.43 6.80
C ARG A 292 19.18 12.19 6.89
N PHE A 293 19.76 12.57 5.76
CA PHE A 293 20.98 13.40 5.75
C PHE A 293 20.73 14.73 6.45
N CYS A 294 19.70 15.47 6.03
CA CYS A 294 19.39 16.81 6.55
C CYS A 294 19.09 16.78 8.06
N SER A 295 18.33 15.81 8.55
CA SER A 295 18.06 15.65 9.99
C SER A 295 19.34 15.38 10.78
N ARG A 296 20.20 14.47 10.31
CA ARG A 296 21.49 14.17 10.98
C ARG A 296 22.45 15.36 10.93
N HIS A 297 22.48 16.09 9.81
CA HIS A 297 23.29 17.29 9.64
C HIS A 297 22.84 18.40 10.59
N ALA A 298 21.53 18.65 10.68
CA ALA A 298 20.93 19.57 11.64
C ALA A 298 21.34 19.23 13.07
N LEU A 299 21.10 18.00 13.55
CA LEU A 299 21.45 17.61 14.92
C LEU A 299 22.95 17.77 15.25
N ARG A 300 23.83 17.48 14.28
CA ARG A 300 25.28 17.65 14.45
C ARG A 300 25.70 19.10 14.68
N TRP A 301 25.00 20.05 14.07
CA TRP A 301 25.31 21.47 14.19
C TRP A 301 24.54 22.16 15.32
N LEU A 302 23.33 21.70 15.62
CA LEU A 302 22.53 22.20 16.75
C LEU A 302 23.17 21.89 18.11
N THR A 303 23.83 20.73 18.25
CA THR A 303 24.55 20.36 19.49
C THR A 303 25.74 21.28 19.83
N LYS A 304 26.14 22.16 18.92
CA LYS A 304 27.26 23.09 19.09
C LYS A 304 26.83 24.54 19.42
N SER A 305 25.54 24.77 19.58
CA SER A 305 24.93 26.10 19.71
C SER A 305 23.91 26.16 20.84
N GLY A 306 23.26 27.32 20.99
CA GLY A 306 22.10 27.48 21.87
C GLY A 306 20.92 26.59 21.51
N ALA A 307 19.89 26.62 22.35
CA ALA A 307 18.68 25.82 22.17
C ALA A 307 17.95 26.23 20.88
N PRO A 308 17.64 25.29 19.96
CA PRO A 308 16.83 25.60 18.80
C PRO A 308 15.39 25.90 19.22
N SER A 309 14.69 26.72 18.43
CA SER A 309 13.30 27.07 18.71
C SER A 309 12.33 26.68 17.60
N THR A 310 12.78 26.63 16.35
CA THR A 310 11.84 26.47 15.22
C THR A 310 12.38 25.60 14.11
N LEU A 311 11.52 24.73 13.61
CA LEU A 311 11.65 24.02 12.35
C LEU A 311 10.83 24.76 11.28
N TRP A 312 11.37 24.88 10.08
CA TRP A 312 10.63 25.36 8.91
C TRP A 312 10.59 24.25 7.88
N SER A 313 9.40 23.86 7.41
CA SER A 313 9.25 22.88 6.34
C SER A 313 8.64 23.47 5.08
N ARG A 314 9.02 22.87 3.96
CA ARG A 314 8.48 23.16 2.64
C ARG A 314 7.22 22.38 2.31
N ALA A 315 6.78 21.44 3.16
CA ALA A 315 5.64 20.60 2.87
C ALA A 315 4.33 21.41 2.79
N GLN A 316 3.53 21.16 1.76
CA GLN A 316 2.29 21.86 1.44
C GLN A 316 1.10 20.91 1.22
N ILE A 317 1.37 19.65 0.87
CA ILE A 317 0.34 18.63 0.65
C ILE A 317 0.56 17.41 1.55
N GLY A 318 -0.45 16.56 1.69
CA GLY A 318 -0.43 15.37 2.56
C GLY A 318 0.73 14.43 2.22
N GLU A 319 0.99 14.26 0.94
CA GLU A 319 2.08 13.47 0.40
C GLU A 319 3.45 13.95 0.92
N GLU A 320 3.67 15.25 0.95
CA GLU A 320 4.93 15.87 1.37
C GLU A 320 5.16 15.79 2.88
N VAL A 321 4.10 15.73 3.70
CA VAL A 321 4.23 15.53 5.16
C VAL A 321 4.25 14.06 5.56
N LEU A 322 3.98 13.14 4.64
CA LEU A 322 3.99 11.70 4.88
C LEU A 322 5.29 11.19 5.55
N PRO A 323 6.50 11.69 5.20
CA PRO A 323 7.74 11.35 5.90
C PRO A 323 7.69 11.58 7.41
N LEU A 324 6.99 12.62 7.89
CA LEU A 324 6.88 12.90 9.33
C LEU A 324 6.09 11.81 10.06
N LEU A 325 5.10 11.23 9.39
CA LEU A 325 4.24 10.20 9.98
C LEU A 325 4.82 8.79 9.80
N LEU A 326 5.47 8.50 8.68
CA LEU A 326 5.91 7.15 8.34
C LEU A 326 7.39 6.88 8.61
N PHE A 327 8.30 7.82 8.37
CA PHE A 327 9.73 7.52 8.41
C PHE A 327 10.24 7.51 9.83
N ARG A 328 10.73 6.35 10.29
CA ARG A 328 11.25 6.19 11.66
C ARG A 328 12.31 7.23 12.02
N GLN A 329 13.17 7.57 11.06
CA GLN A 329 14.23 8.56 11.27
C GLN A 329 13.70 9.98 11.55
N GLN A 330 12.52 10.34 11.02
CA GLN A 330 11.88 11.62 11.33
C GLN A 330 11.36 11.64 12.76
N HIS A 331 10.81 10.52 13.24
CA HIS A 331 10.37 10.40 14.64
C HIS A 331 11.54 10.57 15.62
N GLU A 332 12.68 9.93 15.31
CA GLU A 332 13.93 10.08 16.06
C GLU A 332 14.43 11.53 16.05
N PHE A 333 14.41 12.18 14.88
CA PHE A 333 14.82 13.58 14.74
C PHE A 333 13.95 14.53 15.56
N ILE A 334 12.62 14.39 15.51
CA ILE A 334 11.70 15.23 16.27
C ILE A 334 11.87 15.04 17.78
N ALA A 335 12.06 13.80 18.25
CA ALA A 335 12.35 13.54 19.66
C ALA A 335 13.67 14.22 20.10
N GLU A 336 14.71 14.16 19.27
CA GLU A 336 16.00 14.79 19.55
C GLU A 336 15.89 16.31 19.58
N PHE A 337 15.24 16.89 18.57
CA PHE A 337 15.00 18.32 18.46
C PHE A 337 14.32 18.86 19.71
N GLN A 338 13.26 18.20 20.17
CA GLN A 338 12.54 18.58 21.39
C GLN A 338 13.43 18.57 22.62
N ARG A 339 14.28 17.55 22.75
CA ARG A 339 15.23 17.46 23.86
C ARG A 339 16.24 18.61 23.83
N LEU A 340 16.75 18.98 22.66
CA LEU A 340 17.67 20.12 22.51
C LEU A 340 16.96 21.46 22.79
N ALA A 341 15.70 21.59 22.39
CA ALA A 341 14.90 22.79 22.59
C ALA A 341 14.46 23.02 24.05
N ALA A 342 14.47 21.98 24.90
CA ALA A 342 14.00 22.06 26.29
C ALA A 342 14.74 23.09 27.17
N GLY A 343 15.95 23.51 26.78
CA GLY A 343 16.71 24.58 27.44
C GLY A 343 16.40 26.00 26.96
N GLY A 344 15.51 26.16 25.97
CA GLY A 344 15.14 27.44 25.38
C GLY A 344 14.03 28.16 26.16
N GLY A 345 13.99 29.49 26.05
CA GLY A 345 12.93 30.31 26.65
C GLY A 345 11.65 30.42 25.81
N GLU A 346 11.63 29.87 24.61
CA GLU A 346 10.51 29.91 23.68
C GLU A 346 9.88 28.53 23.50
N GLN A 347 8.58 28.49 23.21
CA GLN A 347 7.91 27.24 22.85
C GLN A 347 8.47 26.74 21.51
N PRO A 348 9.00 25.50 21.44
CA PRO A 348 9.45 24.94 20.19
C PRO A 348 8.27 24.65 19.27
N GLY A 349 8.49 24.78 17.97
CA GLY A 349 7.44 24.49 17.00
C GLY A 349 7.94 24.34 15.57
N MET A 350 6.99 24.09 14.68
CA MET A 350 7.21 23.87 13.27
C MET A 350 6.32 24.80 12.45
N VAL A 351 6.94 25.55 11.54
CA VAL A 351 6.25 26.38 10.56
C VAL A 351 6.10 25.58 9.26
N LEU A 352 4.89 25.59 8.69
CA LEU A 352 4.62 25.06 7.36
C LEU A 352 3.97 26.16 6.52
N CYS A 353 4.51 26.42 5.33
CA CYS A 353 3.96 27.40 4.41
C CYS A 353 3.03 26.70 3.41
N VAL A 354 1.72 26.84 3.62
CA VAL A 354 0.68 26.15 2.86
C VAL A 354 -0.28 27.17 2.27
N PRO A 355 -0.05 27.66 1.04
CA PRO A 355 -0.94 28.63 0.40
C PRO A 355 -2.38 28.14 0.19
N GLU A 356 -3.35 29.07 0.19
CA GLU A 356 -4.77 28.78 0.06
C GLU A 356 -5.15 28.08 -1.26
N ASP A 357 -4.44 28.40 -2.35
CA ASP A 357 -4.63 27.77 -3.65
C ASP A 357 -4.18 26.31 -3.65
N VAL A 358 -3.09 26.00 -2.94
CA VAL A 358 -2.63 24.62 -2.72
C VAL A 358 -3.64 23.83 -1.90
N VAL A 359 -4.18 24.43 -0.82
CA VAL A 359 -5.25 23.78 -0.03
C VAL A 359 -6.47 23.50 -0.90
N SER A 360 -6.91 24.49 -1.68
CA SER A 360 -8.10 24.38 -2.53
C SER A 360 -7.96 23.33 -3.64
N ALA A 361 -6.74 23.16 -4.18
CA ALA A 361 -6.43 22.16 -5.19
C ALA A 361 -6.25 20.75 -4.61
N SER A 362 -6.01 20.62 -3.30
CA SER A 362 -5.71 19.35 -2.65
C SER A 362 -6.96 18.49 -2.45
N PRO A 363 -6.95 17.21 -2.88
CA PRO A 363 -8.00 16.26 -2.56
C PRO A 363 -8.24 16.13 -1.05
N LEU A 364 -9.42 15.62 -0.67
CA LEU A 364 -9.79 15.50 0.74
C LEU A 364 -8.84 14.58 1.53
N TYR A 365 -8.45 13.43 0.97
CA TYR A 365 -7.51 12.51 1.62
C TYR A 365 -6.12 13.14 1.85
N GLU A 366 -5.63 13.98 0.94
CA GLU A 366 -4.38 14.75 1.11
C GLU A 366 -4.48 15.72 2.29
N ARG A 367 -5.60 16.44 2.40
CA ARG A 367 -5.85 17.39 3.50
C ARG A 367 -6.00 16.69 4.84
N ILE A 368 -6.58 15.49 4.86
CA ILE A 368 -6.64 14.63 6.05
C ILE A 368 -5.23 14.19 6.46
N MET A 369 -4.39 13.72 5.52
CA MET A 369 -3.00 13.36 5.83
C MET A 369 -2.21 14.54 6.37
N PHE A 370 -2.39 15.71 5.77
CA PHE A 370 -1.77 16.95 6.26
C PHE A 370 -2.19 17.24 7.70
N PHE A 371 -3.49 17.18 7.99
CA PHE A 371 -4.02 17.37 9.33
C PHE A 371 -3.47 16.36 10.35
N LEU A 372 -3.35 15.08 9.98
CA LEU A 372 -2.76 14.06 10.86
C LEU A 372 -1.30 14.37 11.21
N ALA A 373 -0.51 14.91 10.27
CA ALA A 373 0.86 15.32 10.56
C ALA A 373 0.92 16.50 11.53
N LEU A 374 0.02 17.49 11.38
CA LEU A 374 -0.10 18.59 12.34
C LEU A 374 -0.49 18.08 13.73
N ALA A 375 -1.47 17.19 13.80
CA ALA A 375 -1.91 16.57 15.04
C ALA A 375 -0.78 15.79 15.72
N TRP A 376 0.02 15.07 14.95
CA TRP A 376 1.21 14.37 15.42
C TRP A 376 2.25 15.35 16.00
N LEU A 377 2.60 16.43 15.28
CA LEU A 377 3.54 17.44 15.78
C LEU A 377 3.07 18.07 17.10
N GLU A 378 1.79 18.45 17.17
CA GLU A 378 1.16 19.00 18.36
C GLU A 378 1.14 18.01 19.53
N MET A 379 0.80 16.74 19.27
CA MET A 379 0.87 15.66 20.26
C MET A 379 2.28 15.50 20.83
N ARG A 380 3.30 15.64 19.98
CA ARG A 380 4.70 15.57 20.41
C ARG A 380 5.09 16.81 21.22
N GLY A 381 4.33 17.90 21.21
CA GLY A 381 4.63 19.15 21.93
C GLY A 381 5.31 20.21 21.09
N LEU A 382 5.28 20.09 19.75
CA LEU A 382 5.69 21.14 18.82
C LEU A 382 4.46 21.93 18.41
N ALA A 383 4.45 23.24 18.68
CA ALA A 383 3.41 24.10 18.16
C ALA A 383 3.48 24.16 16.62
N THR A 384 2.36 23.95 15.95
CA THR A 384 2.26 24.09 14.49
C THR A 384 1.78 25.47 14.12
N TRP A 385 2.50 26.13 13.20
CA TRP A 385 2.13 27.42 12.64
C TRP A 385 2.02 27.31 11.13
N LEU A 386 0.80 27.44 10.61
CA LEU A 386 0.57 27.53 9.17
C LEU A 386 0.66 28.97 8.70
N CYS A 387 1.48 29.20 7.67
CA CYS A 387 1.63 30.46 6.96
C CYS A 387 0.98 30.30 5.57
N SER A 388 0.06 31.18 5.19
CA SER A 388 -0.69 31.09 3.92
C SER A 388 -0.07 31.92 2.80
N GLU A 389 0.86 32.81 3.14
CA GLU A 389 1.50 33.75 2.23
C GLU A 389 2.53 33.06 1.30
N PRO A 390 2.29 32.98 -0.03
CA PRO A 390 3.14 32.25 -0.96
C PRO A 390 4.60 32.72 -1.00
N GLU A 391 4.88 33.96 -0.60
CA GLU A 391 6.23 34.53 -0.59
C GLU A 391 7.17 33.77 0.36
N TYR A 392 6.63 33.09 1.37
CA TYR A 392 7.40 32.30 2.32
C TYR A 392 7.58 30.84 1.87
N ALA A 393 6.84 30.37 0.85
CA ALA A 393 6.98 29.01 0.30
C ALA A 393 8.34 28.78 -0.39
N LYS A 394 9.06 29.88 -0.72
CA LYS A 394 10.39 29.84 -1.33
C LYS A 394 11.51 29.45 -0.37
N PHE A 395 11.28 29.53 0.95
CA PHE A 395 12.31 29.18 1.93
C PHE A 395 12.62 27.69 1.82
N ASP A 396 13.91 27.37 1.87
CA ASP A 396 14.34 25.99 2.09
C ASP A 396 13.98 25.54 3.51
N GLU A 397 14.00 24.24 3.77
CA GLU A 397 13.77 23.80 5.14
C GLU A 397 14.92 24.28 6.02
N PHE A 398 14.62 24.67 7.26
CA PHE A 398 15.69 25.06 8.17
C PHE A 398 15.34 24.79 9.62
N VAL A 399 16.37 24.65 10.43
CA VAL A 399 16.28 24.63 11.89
C VAL A 399 16.96 25.86 12.45
N LEU A 400 16.24 26.64 13.24
CA LEU A 400 16.67 27.95 13.72
C LEU A 400 17.06 27.90 15.20
N VAL A 401 18.27 28.38 15.49
CA VAL A 401 18.70 28.84 16.82
C VAL A 401 18.63 30.37 16.81
N PRO A 402 17.65 30.99 17.48
CA PRO A 402 17.36 32.42 17.34
C PRO A 402 18.58 33.31 17.52
N GLY A 403 18.82 34.22 16.56
CA GLY A 403 19.92 35.18 16.60
C GLY A 403 21.34 34.61 16.49
N GLU A 404 21.51 33.29 16.43
CA GLU A 404 22.82 32.62 16.44
C GLU A 404 23.13 31.93 15.10
N GLN A 405 22.33 30.92 14.74
CA GLN A 405 22.57 30.08 13.57
C GLN A 405 21.28 29.49 13.00
N ALA A 406 21.33 29.08 11.74
CA ALA A 406 20.31 28.24 11.12
C ALA A 406 20.97 27.14 10.29
N VAL A 407 20.49 25.91 10.44
CA VAL A 407 20.89 24.81 9.56
C VAL A 407 19.83 24.68 8.48
N VAL A 408 20.22 24.91 7.22
CA VAL A 408 19.34 24.92 6.06
C VAL A 408 19.50 23.61 5.30
N GLY A 409 18.40 23.00 4.86
CA GLY A 409 18.36 21.76 4.11
C GLY A 409 17.27 21.76 3.05
N THR A 410 17.58 21.20 1.88
CA THR A 410 16.64 20.96 0.80
C THR A 410 16.77 19.51 0.36
N TRP A 411 15.66 18.79 0.38
CA TRP A 411 15.55 17.39 -0.08
C TRP A 411 14.18 17.13 -0.72
N MET A 412 13.16 17.88 -0.30
CA MET A 412 11.82 17.88 -0.88
C MET A 412 11.76 18.78 -2.12
N ARG A 413 11.08 18.31 -3.19
CA ARG A 413 10.94 19.01 -4.48
C ARG A 413 12.28 19.36 -5.17
N ALA A 414 13.35 18.68 -4.81
CA ALA A 414 14.67 18.84 -5.41
C ALA A 414 14.81 17.90 -6.63
N LYS A 415 14.92 18.47 -7.83
CA LYS A 415 15.04 17.68 -9.07
C LYS A 415 16.47 17.19 -9.35
N ASP A 416 17.44 18.05 -9.05
CA ASP A 416 18.85 17.84 -9.46
C ASP A 416 19.73 17.31 -8.30
N HIS A 417 19.18 17.21 -7.08
CA HIS A 417 19.91 16.74 -5.91
C HIS A 417 19.03 15.92 -4.97
N ILE A 418 19.64 14.93 -4.30
CA ILE A 418 19.01 14.19 -3.20
C ILE A 418 18.99 15.06 -1.94
N TRP A 419 20.09 15.79 -1.69
CA TRP A 419 20.13 16.81 -0.66
C TRP A 419 21.04 17.98 -1.01
N SER A 420 20.71 19.14 -0.45
CA SER A 420 21.57 20.30 -0.32
C SER A 420 21.44 20.80 1.11
N ALA A 421 22.54 20.90 1.86
CA ALA A 421 22.54 21.43 3.21
C ALA A 421 23.66 22.45 3.40
N ASP A 422 23.40 23.43 4.25
CA ASP A 422 24.34 24.50 4.61
C ASP A 422 24.10 24.97 6.05
N VAL A 423 25.12 25.57 6.66
CA VAL A 423 25.02 26.19 7.99
C VAL A 423 25.12 27.70 7.83
N ALA A 424 24.00 28.39 7.99
CA ALA A 424 23.96 29.84 8.01
C ALA A 424 24.40 30.35 9.38
N VAL A 425 25.41 31.23 9.39
CA VAL A 425 25.88 31.96 10.58
C VAL A 425 25.98 33.47 10.35
N ARG A 426 25.67 33.93 9.13
CA ARG A 426 25.74 35.36 8.79
C ARG A 426 24.52 36.08 9.36
N LYS A 427 24.76 37.10 10.20
CA LYS A 427 23.71 37.87 10.88
C LYS A 427 22.55 38.33 9.99
N ALA A 428 22.83 38.75 8.75
CA ALA A 428 21.80 39.20 7.82
C ALA A 428 20.83 38.06 7.43
N GLN A 429 21.36 36.86 7.20
CA GLN A 429 20.60 35.67 6.84
C GLN A 429 19.83 35.11 8.04
N ILE A 430 20.45 35.10 9.23
CA ILE A 430 19.77 34.72 10.48
C ILE A 430 18.59 35.65 10.77
N ARG A 431 18.80 36.96 10.61
CA ARG A 431 17.73 37.94 10.78
C ARG A 431 16.57 37.72 9.80
N GLU A 432 16.83 37.28 8.58
CA GLU A 432 15.78 36.95 7.62
C GLU A 432 14.93 35.76 8.11
N PHE A 433 15.58 34.69 8.60
CA PHE A 433 14.87 33.54 9.17
C PHE A 433 14.10 33.89 10.45
N ASP A 434 14.71 34.65 11.37
CA ASP A 434 14.05 35.14 12.59
C ASP A 434 12.79 35.94 12.24
N LEU A 435 12.86 36.83 11.24
CA LEU A 435 11.71 37.62 10.78
C LEU A 435 10.62 36.76 10.15
N ALA A 436 10.98 35.76 9.35
CA ALA A 436 10.02 34.83 8.76
C ALA A 436 9.29 34.01 9.84
N VAL A 437 10.03 33.48 10.82
CA VAL A 437 9.45 32.73 11.95
C VAL A 437 8.56 33.64 12.81
N LEU A 438 9.01 34.85 13.13
CA LEU A 438 8.21 35.81 13.89
C LEU A 438 6.91 36.16 13.14
N HIS A 439 7.00 36.37 11.83
CA HIS A 439 5.83 36.63 10.99
C HIS A 439 4.84 35.47 11.05
N ALA A 440 5.31 34.24 10.79
CA ALA A 440 4.48 33.04 10.82
C ALA A 440 3.84 32.83 12.20
N ARG A 441 4.57 33.02 13.30
CA ARG A 441 4.01 32.92 14.66
C ARG A 441 2.91 33.96 14.94
N THR A 442 3.07 35.16 14.41
CA THR A 442 2.16 36.30 14.68
C THR A 442 0.91 36.26 13.78
N HIS A 443 1.07 35.83 12.54
CA HIS A 443 0.02 35.87 11.51
C HIS A 443 -0.44 34.48 11.07
N SER A 444 -0.08 33.43 11.81
CA SER A 444 -0.49 32.07 11.47
C SER A 444 -1.99 31.98 11.29
N VAL A 445 -2.46 31.22 10.31
CA VAL A 445 -3.89 30.89 10.18
C VAL A 445 -4.34 29.88 11.23
N THR A 446 -3.40 29.16 11.87
CA THR A 446 -3.67 28.23 12.98
C THR A 446 -3.38 28.88 14.33
N GLN A 447 -4.03 30.00 14.65
CA GLN A 447 -3.82 30.67 15.94
C GLN A 447 -4.46 29.90 17.10
N GLY A 448 -3.79 29.89 18.25
CA GLY A 448 -4.33 29.30 19.46
C GLY A 448 -3.29 29.11 20.56
N GLY A 449 -3.67 29.40 21.81
CA GLY A 449 -2.82 29.19 22.98
C GLY A 449 -2.66 27.73 23.40
N SER A 450 -3.46 26.82 22.84
CA SER A 450 -3.39 25.37 23.09
C SER A 450 -3.36 24.60 21.78
N SER A 451 -2.83 23.37 21.82
CA SER A 451 -2.80 22.46 20.67
C SER A 451 -4.20 22.21 20.10
N ARG A 452 -5.21 22.04 20.95
CA ARG A 452 -6.60 21.86 20.52
C ARG A 452 -7.13 23.06 19.72
N ALA A 453 -6.84 24.28 20.17
CA ALA A 453 -7.28 25.49 19.48
C ALA A 453 -6.61 25.62 18.10
N ARG A 454 -5.29 25.35 18.01
CA ARG A 454 -4.55 25.40 16.74
C ARG A 454 -5.02 24.34 15.75
N LEU A 455 -5.25 23.11 16.22
CA LEU A 455 -5.79 22.04 15.38
C LEU A 455 -7.22 22.34 14.91
N ARG A 456 -8.05 22.96 15.76
CA ARG A 456 -9.39 23.37 15.33
C ARG A 456 -9.33 24.45 14.25
N ALA A 457 -8.43 25.42 14.36
CA ALA A 457 -8.20 26.40 13.30
C ALA A 457 -7.63 25.74 12.02
N ALA A 458 -6.81 24.70 12.15
CA ALA A 458 -6.33 23.92 11.01
C ALA A 458 -7.46 23.19 10.27
N VAL A 459 -8.48 22.70 10.98
CA VAL A 459 -9.68 22.08 10.38
C VAL A 459 -10.43 23.06 9.49
N GLU A 460 -10.60 24.30 9.95
CA GLU A 460 -11.23 25.37 9.18
C GLU A 460 -10.37 25.71 7.95
N TYR A 461 -9.08 25.98 8.15
CA TYR A 461 -8.16 26.34 7.07
C TYR A 461 -8.04 25.27 5.99
N LEU A 462 -7.92 24.00 6.39
CA LEU A 462 -7.82 22.86 5.48
C LEU A 462 -9.19 22.48 4.87
N GLY A 463 -10.28 23.18 5.19
CA GLY A 463 -11.61 22.89 4.66
C GLY A 463 -12.13 21.49 5.03
N LEU A 464 -11.83 21.05 6.26
CA LEU A 464 -12.23 19.74 6.81
C LEU A 464 -13.52 19.82 7.66
N GLU A 465 -14.14 21.01 7.74
CA GLU A 465 -15.31 21.26 8.59
C GLU A 465 -16.46 20.30 8.32
N GLN A 466 -16.73 19.99 7.05
CA GLN A 466 -17.83 19.12 6.62
C GLN A 466 -17.71 17.68 7.13
N ILE A 467 -16.48 17.22 7.38
CA ILE A 467 -16.24 15.86 7.88
C ILE A 467 -15.85 15.84 9.36
N TRP A 468 -15.64 17.01 9.99
CA TRP A 468 -15.12 17.09 11.35
C TRP A 468 -16.03 16.43 12.39
N ASP A 469 -17.34 16.40 12.15
CA ASP A 469 -18.27 15.73 13.07
C ASP A 469 -18.05 14.21 13.12
N THR A 470 -17.41 13.63 12.10
CA THR A 470 -17.16 12.18 11.98
C THR A 470 -15.68 11.81 12.05
N LEU A 471 -14.78 12.71 11.66
CA LEU A 471 -13.35 12.43 11.54
C LEU A 471 -12.72 12.00 12.88
N PRO A 472 -12.92 12.68 14.03
CA PRO A 472 -12.40 12.23 15.32
C PRO A 472 -12.88 10.82 15.68
N GLN A 473 -14.17 10.52 15.48
CA GLN A 473 -14.69 9.19 15.73
C GLN A 473 -13.99 8.14 14.86
N ARG A 474 -13.83 8.41 13.56
CA ARG A 474 -13.13 7.50 12.64
C ARG A 474 -11.66 7.34 12.98
N CYS A 475 -10.98 8.40 13.42
CA CYS A 475 -9.62 8.33 13.92
C CYS A 475 -9.52 7.50 15.21
N ALA A 476 -10.49 7.62 16.13
CA ALA A 476 -10.54 6.80 17.33
C ALA A 476 -10.73 5.31 16.97
N GLU A 477 -11.71 4.99 16.13
CA GLU A 477 -11.98 3.63 15.67
C GLU A 477 -10.74 3.01 15.00
N LEU A 478 -10.12 3.70 14.03
CA LEU A 478 -8.93 3.18 13.36
C LEU A 478 -7.71 3.10 14.29
N GLY A 479 -7.51 4.08 15.16
CA GLY A 479 -6.40 4.10 16.11
C GLY A 479 -6.50 3.05 17.21
N ASP A 480 -7.71 2.71 17.65
CA ASP A 480 -7.95 1.69 18.68
C ASP A 480 -7.71 0.27 18.14
N TYR A 481 -8.15 -0.01 16.91
CA TYR A 481 -7.84 -1.27 16.23
C TYR A 481 -6.37 -1.34 15.76
N GLY A 482 -5.79 -0.21 15.39
CA GLY A 482 -4.42 -0.09 14.89
C GLY A 482 -4.29 -0.40 13.40
N THR A 483 -3.34 0.27 12.75
CA THR A 483 -3.12 0.18 11.30
C THR A 483 -2.25 -1.01 10.88
N VAL A 484 -1.49 -1.62 11.79
CA VAL A 484 -0.55 -2.73 11.49
C VAL A 484 -1.24 -3.97 10.92
N ASP A 485 -2.42 -4.30 11.44
CA ASP A 485 -3.20 -5.46 10.97
C ASP A 485 -4.04 -5.13 9.73
N MET A 486 -4.38 -3.86 9.52
CA MET A 486 -4.97 -3.37 8.28
C MET A 486 -3.97 -3.43 7.13
N LEU A 487 -2.74 -2.97 7.36
CA LEU A 487 -1.65 -2.87 6.41
C LEU A 487 -0.31 -3.08 7.11
N GLN A 488 0.31 -4.22 6.84
CA GLN A 488 1.61 -4.51 7.42
C GLN A 488 2.70 -3.78 6.63
N SER A 489 3.54 -2.97 7.27
CA SER A 489 4.77 -2.45 6.64
C SER A 489 5.80 -3.57 6.45
N ARG A 490 6.51 -3.54 5.33
CA ARG A 490 7.58 -4.48 4.97
C ARG A 490 8.95 -3.81 4.99
N SER A 491 8.98 -2.50 4.79
CA SER A 491 10.19 -1.70 4.91
C SER A 491 10.56 -1.53 6.38
N ARG A 492 11.79 -1.88 6.73
CA ARG A 492 12.36 -1.60 8.06
C ARG A 492 12.47 -0.10 8.35
N LEU A 493 12.27 0.77 7.36
CA LEU A 493 12.44 2.23 7.47
C LEU A 493 11.14 2.95 7.85
N ILE A 494 10.01 2.25 7.78
CA ILE A 494 8.69 2.77 8.15
C ILE A 494 8.32 2.32 9.58
N ALA A 495 7.59 3.18 10.29
CA ALA A 495 6.99 2.90 11.57
C ALA A 495 5.52 3.36 11.55
N LEU A 496 4.60 2.53 12.07
CA LEU A 496 3.14 2.78 12.01
C LEU A 496 2.55 3.19 13.36
N ASP A 497 3.31 3.00 14.43
CA ASP A 497 2.96 3.40 15.80
C ASP A 497 2.65 4.89 15.90
N GLU A 498 3.41 5.74 15.20
CA GLU A 498 3.19 7.19 15.23
C GLU A 498 1.93 7.61 14.44
N VAL A 499 1.53 6.84 13.41
CA VAL A 499 0.23 7.02 12.75
C VAL A 499 -0.89 6.67 13.72
N ASP A 500 -0.81 5.51 14.37
CA ASP A 500 -1.80 5.08 15.36
C ASP A 500 -1.92 6.06 16.54
N ASN A 501 -0.79 6.63 17.00
CA ASN A 501 -0.78 7.64 18.06
C ASN A 501 -1.45 8.95 17.61
N ALA A 502 -1.17 9.42 16.39
CA ALA A 502 -1.82 10.60 15.83
C ALA A 502 -3.34 10.40 15.68
N LEU A 503 -3.76 9.22 15.22
CA LEU A 503 -5.17 8.83 15.11
C LEU A 503 -5.87 8.86 16.48
N ARG A 504 -5.31 8.21 17.51
CA ARG A 504 -5.87 8.24 18.87
C ARG A 504 -5.91 9.65 19.45
N TYR A 505 -4.88 10.46 19.20
CA TYR A 505 -4.83 11.84 19.67
C TYR A 505 -5.95 12.67 19.04
N VAL A 506 -6.18 12.57 17.72
CA VAL A 506 -7.31 13.21 17.04
C VAL A 506 -8.65 12.67 17.56
N GLY A 507 -8.74 11.36 17.80
CA GLY A 507 -9.94 10.75 18.39
C GLY A 507 -10.33 11.36 19.73
N GLY A 508 -9.35 11.62 20.59
CA GLY A 508 -9.55 12.30 21.87
C GLY A 508 -10.00 13.77 21.76
N LEU A 509 -9.85 14.42 20.60
CA LEU A 509 -10.32 15.80 20.38
C LEU A 509 -11.85 15.89 20.19
N GLY A 510 -12.50 14.79 19.78
CA GLY A 510 -13.95 14.72 19.56
C GLY A 510 -14.76 14.40 20.82
N SER A 511 -14.12 13.85 21.86
CA SER A 511 -14.80 13.38 23.08
C SER A 511 -15.05 14.47 24.15
N ALA A 512 -14.88 15.76 23.81
CA ALA A 512 -14.84 16.84 24.79
C ALA A 512 -15.63 18.08 24.38
#